data_AF-A0A0G0N9W9-F1
#
_entry.id   AF-A0A0G0N9W9-F1
#
_cell.length_a   1.000
_cell.length_b   1.000
_cell.length_c   1.000
_cell.angle_alpha   90.00
_cell.angle_beta   90.00
_cell.angle_gamma   90.00
#
_symmetry.space_group_name_H-M   'P 1'
#
loop_
_entity.id
_entity.type
_entity.pdbx_description
1 polymer ?
#
loop_
_entity_poly.entity_id
_entity_poly.type
_entity_poly.pdbx_seq_one_letter_code
_entity_poly.pdbx_strand_id
1 'polypeptide(L)' 'MKNINYDLLKLLHTKLDTVWRLEKHYIEDAEKVQCHSVDALKQMLEDDKKHIAMLNEEIKMRMEAGEWN' A
#
# COMPACT_ATOMS: atom_id res chain seq x y z
N MET A 1 -16.78 14.93 0.41
CA MET A 1 -16.00 13.75 0.01
C MET A 1 -16.95 12.58 -0.11
N LYS A 2 -17.24 12.13 -1.34
CA LYS A 2 -17.99 10.89 -1.59
C LYS A 2 -17.32 9.73 -0.85
N ASN A 3 -18.11 8.77 -0.36
CA ASN A 3 -17.60 7.59 0.35
C ASN A 3 -16.46 6.90 -0.44
N ILE A 4 -16.62 6.76 -1.75
CA ILE A 4 -15.58 6.15 -2.60
C ILE A 4 -14.24 6.91 -2.59
N ASN A 5 -14.24 8.24 -2.53
CA ASN A 5 -12.99 9.03 -2.50
C ASN A 5 -12.29 8.84 -1.14
N TYR A 6 -13.07 8.81 -0.06
CA TYR A 6 -12.56 8.49 1.26
C TYR A 6 -12.00 7.06 1.31
N ASP A 7 -12.73 6.10 0.76
CA ASP A 7 -12.33 4.69 0.74
C ASP A 7 -11.01 4.49 -0.03
N LEU A 8 -10.85 5.14 -1.19
CA LEU A 8 -9.61 5.11 -1.97
C LEU A 8 -8.43 5.71 -1.19
N LEU A 9 -8.62 6.87 -0.55
CA LEU A 9 -7.60 7.48 0.29
C LEU A 9 -7.25 6.60 1.50
N LYS A 10 -8.26 5.99 2.12
CA LYS A 10 -8.07 5.12 3.28
C LYS A 10 -7.33 3.84 2.91
N LEU A 11 -7.65 3.25 1.76
CA LEU A 11 -6.91 2.12 1.20
C LEU A 11 -5.47 2.51 0.89
N LEU A 12 -5.23 3.64 0.23
CA LEU A 12 -3.89 4.14 -0.08
C LEU A 12 -3.07 4.32 1.20
N HIS A 13 -3.63 5.01 2.20
CA HIS A 13 -2.97 5.19 3.50
C HIS A 13 -2.60 3.85 4.15
N THR A 14 -3.50 2.87 4.10
CA THR A 14 -3.27 1.54 4.69
C THR A 14 -2.14 0.80 3.98
N LYS A 15 -2.06 0.89 2.64
CA LYS A 15 -0.97 0.30 1.87
C LYS A 15 0.37 0.98 2.14
N LEU A 16 0.39 2.31 2.21
CA LEU A 16 1.59 3.06 2.56
C LEU A 16 2.12 2.70 3.96
N ASP A 17 1.24 2.59 4.95
CA ASP A 17 1.62 2.15 6.31
C ASP A 17 2.17 0.71 6.29
N THR A 18 1.54 -0.20 5.54
CA THR A 18 1.98 -1.60 5.42
C THR A 18 3.37 -1.70 4.80
N VAL A 19 3.61 -1.01 3.68
CA VAL A 19 4.92 -0.96 3.00
C VAL A 19 5.98 -0.42 3.93
N TRP A 20 5.70 0.68 4.64
CA TRP A 20 6.65 1.26 5.58
C TRP A 20 7.05 0.26 6.68
N ARG A 21 6.08 -0.47 7.25
CA ARG A 21 6.38 -1.49 8.28
C ARG A 21 7.16 -2.67 7.72
N LEU A 22 6.82 -3.14 6.51
CA LEU A 22 7.56 -4.21 5.83
C LEU A 22 9.02 -3.81 5.61
N GLU A 23 9.26 -2.61 5.11
CA GLU A 23 10.61 -2.10 4.81
C GLU A 23 11.45 -1.76 6.04
N LYS A 24 10.82 -1.27 7.12
CA LYS A 24 11.55 -0.78 8.30
C LYS A 24 11.69 -1.79 9.43
N HIS A 25 10.82 -2.79 9.48
CA HIS A 25 10.73 -3.68 10.64
C HIS A 25 10.54 -5.14 10.24
N TYR A 26 9.45 -5.48 9.54
CA TYR A 26 8.98 -6.87 9.50
C TYR A 26 9.91 -7.80 8.73
N ILE A 27 10.46 -7.34 7.59
CA ILE A 27 11.38 -8.16 6.80
C ILE A 27 12.70 -8.34 7.57
N GLU A 28 13.23 -7.26 8.17
CA GLU A 28 14.48 -7.32 8.95
C GLU A 28 14.33 -8.26 10.15
N ASP A 29 13.23 -8.18 10.89
CA ASP A 29 12.95 -9.04 12.03
C ASP A 29 12.79 -10.51 11.61
N ALA A 30 12.10 -10.77 10.48
CA ALA A 30 11.94 -12.11 9.93
C ALA A 30 13.29 -12.70 9.46
N GLU A 31 14.17 -11.89 8.86
CA GLU A 31 15.51 -12.30 8.44
C GLU A 31 16.40 -12.64 9.65
N LYS A 32 16.36 -11.81 10.71
CA LYS A 32 17.13 -12.03 11.96
C LYS A 32 16.79 -13.36 12.63
N VAL A 33 15.52 -13.74 12.64
CA VAL A 33 15.05 -15.00 13.24
C VAL A 33 15.00 -16.17 12.26
N GLN A 34 15.51 -15.98 11.03
CA GLN A 34 15.51 -16.99 9.96
C GLN A 34 14.11 -17.58 9.71
N CYS A 35 13.09 -16.74 9.72
CA CYS A 35 11.71 -17.14 9.51
C CYS A 35 11.48 -17.60 8.05
N HIS A 36 10.74 -18.69 7.87
CA HIS A 36 10.33 -19.16 6.52
C HIS A 36 9.39 -18.18 5.80
N SER A 37 8.89 -17.15 6.49
CA SER A 37 7.97 -16.15 5.92
C SER A 37 8.68 -15.00 5.19
N VAL A 38 10.02 -14.92 5.17
CA VAL A 38 10.77 -13.80 4.56
C VAL A 38 10.36 -13.58 3.10
N ASP A 39 10.29 -14.65 2.30
CA ASP A 39 9.95 -14.53 0.87
C ASP A 39 8.50 -14.06 0.67
N ALA A 40 7.57 -14.54 1.51
CA ALA A 40 6.19 -14.07 1.48
C ALA A 40 6.08 -12.58 1.82
N LEU A 41 6.82 -12.10 2.82
CA LEU A 41 6.85 -10.68 3.20
C LEU A 41 7.46 -9.80 2.10
N LYS A 42 8.52 -10.27 1.44
CA LYS A 42 9.11 -9.58 0.27
C LYS A 42 8.14 -9.53 -0.91
N GLN A 43 7.42 -10.63 -1.18
CA GLN A 43 6.39 -10.65 -2.23
C GLN A 43 5.25 -9.67 -1.92
N MET A 44 4.78 -9.64 -0.67
CA MET A 44 3.75 -8.69 -0.23
C MET A 44 4.20 -7.24 -0.39
N LEU A 45 5.46 -6.92 -0.07
CA LEU A 45 6.03 -5.58 -0.25
C LEU A 45 5.94 -5.14 -1.72
N GLU A 46 6.38 -6.00 -2.64
CA GLU A 46 6.36 -5.68 -4.07
C GLU A 46 4.94 -5.55 -4.62
N ASP A 47 4.00 -6.38 -4.17
CA ASP A 47 2.61 -6.28 -4.58
C ASP A 47 1.92 -5.03 -4.02
N ASP A 48 2.20 -4.66 -2.76
CA ASP A 48 1.64 -3.45 -2.18
C ASP A 48 2.20 -2.16 -2.82
N LYS A 49 3.44 -2.17 -3.31
CA LYS A 49 3.97 -1.08 -4.16
C LYS A 49 3.19 -0.93 -5.46
N LYS A 50 2.82 -2.05 -6.11
CA LYS A 50 1.95 -2.02 -7.30
C LYS A 50 0.55 -1.50 -6.95
N HIS A 51 -0.03 -1.94 -5.83
CA HIS A 51 -1.33 -1.46 -5.37
C HIS A 51 -1.33 0.05 -5.09
N ILE A 52 -0.25 0.59 -4.50
CA ILE A 52 -0.08 2.04 -4.29
C ILE A 52 -0.10 2.79 -5.63
N ALA A 53 0.62 2.30 -6.64
CA ALA A 53 0.64 2.91 -7.97
C ALA A 53 -0.77 2.93 -8.60
N MET A 54 -1.50 1.82 -8.50
CA MET A 54 -2.89 1.73 -9.00
C MET A 54 -3.81 2.72 -8.29
N LEU A 55 -3.72 2.81 -6.95
CA LEU A 55 -4.55 3.73 -6.16
C LEU A 55 -4.23 5.19 -6.46
N ASN A 56 -2.96 5.54 -6.64
CA ASN A 56 -2.57 6.90 -7.04
C ASN A 56 -3.14 7.29 -8.40
N GLU A 57 -3.10 6.37 -9.38
CA GLU A 57 -3.66 6.63 -10.70
C GLU A 57 -5.18 6.80 -10.65
N GLU A 58 -5.90 5.93 -9.95
CA GLU A 58 -7.35 6.04 -9.79
C GLU A 58 -7.74 7.35 -9.09
N ILE A 59 -7.04 7.71 -8.01
CA ILE A 59 -7.26 8.99 -7.31
C ILE A 59 -7.06 10.16 -8.26
N LYS A 60 -5.98 10.16 -9.03
CA LYS A 60 -5.69 11.20 -10.02
C LYS A 60 -6.77 11.30 -11.08
N MET A 61 -7.21 10.17 -11.66
CA MET A 61 -8.29 10.14 -12.65
C MET A 61 -9.58 10.74 -12.10
N ARG A 62 -9.93 10.43 -10.84
CA ARG A 62 -11.12 11.00 -10.18
C ARG A 62 -10.98 12.50 -9.92
N MET A 63 -9.78 12.98 -9.59
CA MET A 63 -9.50 14.41 -9.46
C MET A 63 -9.62 15.15 -10.79
N GLU A 64 -9.06 14.60 -11.87
CA GLU A 64 -9.12 15.16 -13.22
C GLU A 64 -10.54 15.18 -13.79
N ALA A 65 -11.34 14.16 -13.47
CA ALA A 65 -12.76 14.11 -13.83
C ALA A 65 -13.66 15.05 -13.00
N GLY A 66 -13.11 15.77 -12.01
CA GLY A 66 -13.89 16.64 -11.11
C GLY A 66 -14.79 15.88 -10.14
N GLU A 67 -14.59 14.56 -9.98
CA GLU A 67 -15.40 13.70 -9.10
C GLU A 67 -14.89 13.64 -7.65
N TRP A 68 -13.95 14.51 -7.30
CA TRP A 68 -13.25 14.47 -6.01
C TRP A 68 -14.03 15.08 -4.83
N ASN A 69 -14.94 16.02 -5.12
CA ASN A 69 -15.72 16.77 -4.11
C ASN A 69 -16.72 15.88 -3.35
#